data_AF-A5ZWK9-F1
#
_entry.id   AF-A5ZWK9-F1
#
_cell.length_a   1.000
_cell.length_b   1.000
_cell.length_c   1.000
_cell.angle_alpha   90.00
_cell.angle_beta   90.00
_cell.angle_gamma   90.00
#
_symmetry.space_group_name_H-M   'P 1'
#
loop_
_entity.id
_entity.type
_entity.pdbx_description
1 polymer ?
#
loop_
_entity_poly.entity_id
_entity_poly.type
_entity_poly.pdbx_seq_one_letter_code
_entity_poly.pdbx_strand_id
1 'polypeptide(L)' 'MKNNNKVLSLLGLATKAGKIASGEFSTEKSVKSGKGFLVLVAADASENTKEKIP' A
#
# COMPACT_ATOMS: atom_id res chain seq x y z
N MET A 1 -2.43 13.27 -20.83
CA MET A 1 -1.90 12.57 -19.63
C MET A 1 -2.91 12.73 -18.50
N LYS A 2 -3.54 11.65 -18.04
CA LYS A 2 -4.49 11.72 -16.90
C LYS A 2 -3.70 11.97 -15.61
N ASN A 3 -4.27 12.76 -14.69
CA ASN A 3 -3.67 13.30 -13.47
C ASN A 3 -3.21 12.24 -12.42
N ASN A 4 -2.21 11.42 -12.75
CA ASN A 4 -1.56 10.49 -11.79
C ASN A 4 -0.94 11.24 -10.58
N ASN A 5 -0.70 12.54 -10.71
CA ASN A 5 -0.17 13.38 -9.64
C ASN A 5 -1.09 13.44 -8.41
N LYS A 6 -2.42 13.37 -8.57
CA LYS A 6 -3.32 13.48 -7.40
C LYS A 6 -3.15 12.34 -6.41
N VAL A 7 -3.07 11.10 -6.91
CA VAL A 7 -2.88 9.90 -6.08
C VAL A 7 -1.49 9.92 -5.44
N LEU A 8 -0.46 10.30 -6.20
CA LEU A 8 0.91 10.43 -5.69
C LEU A 8 1.02 11.52 -4.61
N SER A 9 0.34 12.66 -4.77
CA SER A 9 0.29 13.71 -3.75
C SER A 9 -0.42 13.24 -2.47
N LEU A 10 -1.53 12.49 -2.60
CA LEU A 10 -2.24 11.92 -1.44
C LEU A 10 -1.39 10.89 -0.70
N LEU A 11 -0.65 10.04 -1.42
CA LEU A 11 0.32 9.12 -0.82
C LEU A 11 1.38 9.87 -0.03
N GLY A 12 1.95 10.95 -0.59
CA GLY A 12 2.91 11.79 0.13
C GLY A 12 2.35 12.40 1.42
N LEU A 13 1.10 12.87 1.40
CA LEU A 13 0.42 13.39 2.59
C LEU A 13 0.18 12.30 3.64
N ALA A 14 -0.27 11.11 3.22
CA ALA A 14 -0.50 9.98 4.11
C ALA A 14 0.81 9.47 4.75
N THR A 15 1.92 9.46 4.01
CA THR A 15 3.26 9.18 4.56
C THR A 15 3.62 10.18 5.63
N LYS A 16 3.46 11.49 5.35
CA LYS A 16 3.77 12.55 6.31
C LYS A 16 2.91 12.48 7.58
N ALA A 17 1.66 12.02 7.45
CA ALA A 17 0.75 11.79 8.58
C ALA A 17 1.04 10.49 9.36
N GLY A 18 2.00 9.66 8.92
CA GLY A 18 2.31 8.37 9.55
C GLY A 18 1.21 7.32 9.38
N LYS A 19 0.39 7.45 8.31
CA LYS A 19 -0.75 6.57 8.04
C LYS A 19 -0.48 5.52 6.97
N ILE A 20 0.76 5.40 6.50
CA ILE A 20 1.19 4.37 5.55
C ILE A 20 2.00 3.31 6.28
N ALA A 21 1.59 2.05 6.11
CA ALA A 21 2.42 0.89 6.38
C ALA A 21 3.08 0.45 5.07
N SER A 22 4.40 0.35 5.05
CA SER A 22 5.18 -0.08 3.88
C SER A 22 6.07 -1.28 4.23
N GLY A 23 6.34 -2.10 3.21
CA GLY A 23 7.06 -3.37 3.34
C GLY A 23 6.14 -4.56 3.61
N GLU A 24 6.62 -5.76 3.27
CA GLU A 24 5.84 -7.00 3.31
C GLU A 24 5.24 -7.27 4.70
N PHE A 25 6.08 -7.30 5.72
CA PHE A 25 5.67 -7.62 7.09
C PHE A 25 4.65 -6.62 7.68
N SER A 26 4.94 -5.32 7.53
CA SER A 26 4.07 -4.26 8.05
C SER A 26 2.71 -4.24 7.35
N THR A 27 2.70 -4.50 6.05
CA THR A 27 1.47 -4.54 5.24
C THR A 27 0.63 -5.75 5.62
N GLU A 28 1.24 -6.94 5.67
CA GLU A 28 0.57 -8.17 6.09
C GLU A 28 -0.06 -8.03 7.49
N LYS A 29 0.70 -7.49 8.45
CA LYS A 29 0.20 -7.23 9.81
C LYS A 29 -0.97 -6.23 9.81
N SER A 30 -0.90 -5.18 9.00
CA SER A 30 -1.95 -4.16 8.89
C SER A 30 -3.25 -4.75 8.34
N VAL A 31 -3.16 -5.58 7.30
CA VAL A 31 -4.30 -6.28 6.69
C VAL A 31 -4.90 -7.28 7.68
N LYS A 32 -4.08 -8.16 8.28
CA LYS A 32 -4.54 -9.15 9.26
C LYS A 32 -5.16 -8.54 10.53
N SER A 33 -4.69 -7.36 10.94
CA SER A 33 -5.25 -6.64 12.09
C SER A 33 -6.47 -5.77 11.76
N GLY A 34 -6.92 -5.76 10.49
CA GLY A 34 -8.07 -4.96 10.05
C GLY A 34 -7.83 -3.45 10.06
N LYS A 35 -6.57 -3.02 10.13
CA LYS A 35 -6.18 -1.59 10.15
C LYS A 35 -5.89 -1.05 8.74
N GLY A 36 -5.56 -1.93 7.80
CA GLY A 36 -5.34 -1.59 6.39
C GLY A 36 -6.67 -1.52 5.63
N PHE A 37 -7.00 -0.35 5.10
CA PHE A 37 -8.22 -0.13 4.32
C PHE A 37 -8.01 -0.25 2.80
N LEU A 38 -6.78 -0.02 2.35
CA LEU A 38 -6.38 -0.08 0.95
C LEU A 38 -4.96 -0.63 0.88
N VAL A 39 -4.77 -1.66 0.06
CA VAL A 39 -3.47 -2.24 -0.25
C VAL A 39 -3.13 -1.89 -1.69
N LEU A 40 -1.90 -1.44 -1.91
CA LEU A 40 -1.35 -1.20 -3.25
C LEU A 40 -0.27 -2.24 -3.53
N VAL A 41 -0.49 -3.06 -4.56
CA VAL A 41 0.48 -4.05 -5.02
C VAL A 41 0.99 -3.62 -6.40
N ALA A 42 2.31 -3.66 -6.58
CA ALA A 42 2.91 -3.33 -7.86
C ALA A 42 2.56 -4.40 -8.91
N ALA A 43 2.32 -4.00 -10.15
CA ALA A 43 1.91 -4.93 -11.20
C ALA A 43 2.98 -5.99 -11.50
N ASP A 44 4.24 -5.59 -11.36
CA ASP A 44 5.46 -6.39 -11.52
C ASP A 44 5.86 -7.16 -10.25
N ALA A 45 5.05 -7.11 -9.18
CA ALA A 45 5.30 -7.91 -7.99
C ALA A 45 5.27 -9.42 -8.31
N SER A 46 6.12 -10.17 -7.60
CA SER A 46 6.18 -11.63 -7.72
C SER A 46 4.86 -12.28 -7.31
N GLU A 47 4.58 -13.47 -7.83
CA GLU A 47 3.36 -14.23 -7.52
C GLU A 47 3.23 -14.48 -6.01
N ASN A 48 4.33 -14.90 -5.37
CA ASN A 48 4.39 -15.09 -3.92
C ASN A 48 3.97 -13.83 -3.15
N THR A 49 4.37 -12.63 -3.60
CA THR A 49 3.99 -11.36 -2.96
C THR A 49 2.49 -11.07 -3.14
N LYS A 50 1.92 -11.40 -4.31
CA LYS A 50 0.50 -11.21 -4.62
C LYS A 50 -0.39 -12.16 -3.82
N GLU A 51 0.03 -13.41 -3.63
CA GLU A 51 -0.73 -14.38 -2.82
C GLU A 51 -0.70 -14.07 -1.32
N LYS A 52 0.42 -13.52 -0.82
CA LYS A 52 0.62 -13.27 0.61
C LYS A 52 -0.17 -12.10 1.15
N ILE A 53 -0.55 -11.16 0.28
CA ILE A 53 -1.35 -9.98 0.65
C ILE A 53 -2.77 -10.17 0.12
N PRO A 54 -3.72 -10.59 0.98
CA PRO A 54 -5.10 -10.86 0.59
C PRO A 54 -5.93 -9.60 0.33
#